data_AF-A0A519ZH91-F1
#
_entry.id   AF-A0A519ZH91-F1
#
_cell.length_a   1.000
_cell.length_b   1.000
_cell.length_c   1.000
_cell.angle_alpha   90.00
_cell.angle_beta   90.00
_cell.angle_gamma   90.00
#
_symmetry.space_group_name_H-M   'P 1'
#
loop_
_entity.id
_entity.type
_entity.pdbx_description
1 polymer ?
#
loop_
_entity_poly.entity_id
_entity_poly.type
_entity_poly.pdbx_seq_one_letter_code
_entity_poly.pdbx_strand_id
1 'polypeptide(L)'
;AMQLFLARTRLTGIQTEVDDLTRVLTAAAAVIPVFGFPGWEYPTLHEVLIVPDAWQLETRPDQEVQSLQGTLLGSVQRFQTSQYMRLSRAALVQGFTDPEDRRNVGVHEFAHLVDEADGEIDGVPGAGLPPALRPAWAAVMQRELTAIRAGHSDIDPYAGTNEAEFFAVVNEYFFERPEKLKEHHPELHDLLSQALHQHPEQTLTAHGNHLDPRQWLRQLRAKKKVLGRNSPCPCGSGKKYKECHLAQAA
;
A
#
# COMPACT_ATOMS: atom_id res chain seq x y z
N ALA A 1 3.58 -11.00 -6.08
CA ALA A 1 4.07 -9.75 -5.48
C ALA A 1 4.29 -9.91 -3.97
N MET A 2 3.26 -10.04 -3.12
CA MET A 2 3.43 -10.05 -1.66
C MET A 2 4.38 -11.15 -1.12
N GLN A 3 4.26 -12.39 -1.60
CA GLN A 3 5.16 -13.48 -1.19
C GLN A 3 6.63 -13.20 -1.59
N LEU A 4 6.84 -12.55 -2.75
CA LEU A 4 8.17 -12.19 -3.23
C LEU A 4 8.77 -11.08 -2.37
N PHE A 5 7.97 -10.07 -2.03
CA PHE A 5 8.35 -9.03 -1.07
C PHE A 5 8.76 -9.63 0.26
N LEU A 6 7.91 -10.48 0.87
CA LEU A 6 8.21 -11.13 2.16
C LEU A 6 9.42 -12.09 2.12
N ALA A 7 9.78 -12.59 0.94
CA ALA A 7 10.96 -13.45 0.78
C ALA A 7 12.27 -12.65 0.70
N ARG A 8 12.21 -11.39 0.26
CA ARG A 8 13.39 -10.53 0.06
C ARG A 8 13.59 -9.50 1.16
N THR A 9 12.50 -9.00 1.72
CA THR A 9 12.51 -7.95 2.74
C THR A 9 12.24 -8.56 4.10
N ARG A 10 13.16 -8.35 5.03
CA ARG A 10 13.01 -8.80 6.42
C ARG A 10 12.01 -7.90 7.14
N LEU A 11 11.15 -8.48 7.96
CA LEU A 11 10.28 -7.73 8.87
C LEU A 11 10.75 -7.98 10.30
N THR A 12 11.13 -6.93 11.02
CA THR A 12 11.65 -7.02 12.38
C THR A 12 10.84 -6.15 13.33
N GLY A 13 10.32 -6.78 14.38
CA GLY A 13 9.59 -6.09 15.43
C GLY A 13 10.54 -5.53 16.48
N ILE A 14 10.46 -4.23 16.75
CA ILE A 14 11.16 -3.56 17.84
C ILE A 14 10.14 -3.33 18.95
N GLN A 15 10.30 -4.05 20.07
CA GLN A 15 9.38 -3.99 21.21
C GLN A 15 7.91 -4.30 20.84
N THR A 16 7.71 -5.00 19.73
CA THR A 16 6.41 -5.44 19.25
C THR A 16 6.57 -6.74 18.46
N GLU A 17 5.53 -7.57 18.43
CA GLU A 17 5.56 -8.82 17.66
C GLU A 17 5.13 -8.57 16.21
N VAL A 18 5.74 -9.32 15.30
CA VAL A 18 5.39 -9.33 13.87
C VAL A 18 4.60 -10.61 13.59
N ASP A 19 3.31 -10.56 13.93
CA ASP A 19 2.36 -11.64 13.66
C ASP A 19 1.97 -11.72 12.16
N ASP A 20 1.25 -12.78 11.78
CA ASP A 20 0.87 -12.99 10.37
C ASP A 20 0.03 -11.85 9.80
N LEU A 21 -0.81 -11.21 10.62
CA LEU A 21 -1.56 -10.02 10.20
C LEU A 21 -0.62 -8.88 9.83
N THR A 22 0.31 -8.53 10.73
CA THR A 22 1.31 -7.48 10.50
C THR A 22 2.09 -7.75 9.22
N ARG A 23 2.56 -8.99 9.02
CA ARG A 23 3.31 -9.39 7.82
C ARG A 23 2.51 -9.20 6.54
N VAL A 24 1.24 -9.62 6.54
CA VAL A 24 0.35 -9.50 5.39
C VAL A 24 0.05 -8.04 5.09
N LEU A 25 -0.23 -7.22 6.10
CA LEU A 25 -0.53 -5.80 5.91
C LEU A 25 0.70 -5.02 5.42
N THR A 26 1.89 -5.28 5.97
CA THR A 26 3.13 -4.66 5.47
C THR A 26 3.37 -5.05 4.01
N ALA A 27 3.20 -6.33 3.66
CA ALA A 27 3.36 -6.78 2.29
C ALA A 27 2.28 -6.23 1.35
N ALA A 28 1.07 -5.97 1.83
CA ALA A 28 0.00 -5.36 1.05
C ALA A 28 0.32 -3.89 0.76
N ALA A 29 0.69 -3.14 1.80
CA ALA A 29 1.15 -1.76 1.69
C ALA A 29 2.30 -1.61 0.70
N ALA A 30 3.27 -2.54 0.74
CA ALA A 30 4.39 -2.58 -0.19
C ALA A 30 3.99 -2.85 -1.63
N VAL A 31 2.88 -3.55 -1.87
CA VAL A 31 2.50 -3.99 -3.22
C VAL A 31 1.51 -3.04 -3.87
N ILE A 32 0.67 -2.36 -3.09
CA ILE A 32 -0.39 -1.47 -3.61
C ILE A 32 0.15 -0.42 -4.58
N PRO A 33 1.16 0.41 -4.23
CA PRO A 33 1.67 1.44 -5.14
C PRO A 33 2.27 0.87 -6.43
N VAL A 34 2.79 -0.36 -6.36
CA VAL A 34 3.59 -0.96 -7.43
C VAL A 34 2.89 -2.11 -8.15
N PHE A 35 1.60 -2.34 -7.88
CA PHE A 35 0.86 -3.47 -8.43
C PHE A 35 0.73 -3.40 -9.95
N GLY A 36 0.71 -2.18 -10.52
CA GLY A 36 0.70 -1.93 -11.97
C GLY A 36 2.01 -2.25 -12.69
N PHE A 37 3.10 -2.55 -11.97
CA PHE A 37 4.42 -2.81 -12.54
C PHE A 37 4.81 -4.30 -12.41
N PRO A 38 4.68 -5.11 -13.48
CA PRO A 38 5.03 -6.51 -13.43
C PRO A 38 6.52 -6.71 -13.06
N GLY A 39 6.76 -7.48 -12.00
CA GLY A 39 8.12 -7.80 -11.57
C GLY A 39 8.84 -6.69 -10.80
N TRP A 40 8.12 -5.66 -10.33
CA TRP A 40 8.71 -4.65 -9.46
C TRP A 40 9.35 -5.26 -8.21
N GLU A 41 10.48 -4.68 -7.82
CA GLU A 41 11.23 -5.00 -6.62
C GLU A 41 11.70 -3.70 -5.97
N TYR A 42 11.89 -3.71 -4.65
CA TYR A 42 12.57 -2.62 -3.94
C TYR A 42 14.03 -3.04 -3.74
N PRO A 43 14.95 -2.74 -4.68
CA PRO A 43 16.30 -3.28 -4.66
C PRO A 43 17.12 -2.78 -3.48
N THR A 44 16.80 -1.57 -3.01
CA THR A 44 17.48 -0.93 -1.90
C THR A 44 16.93 -1.39 -0.55
N LEU A 45 15.63 -1.69 -0.44
CA LEU A 45 14.96 -2.02 0.82
C LEU A 45 15.24 -3.46 1.27
N HIS A 46 16.05 -3.61 2.32
CA HIS A 46 16.36 -4.91 2.92
C HIS A 46 15.48 -5.26 4.11
N GLU A 47 15.04 -4.28 4.90
CA GLU A 47 14.36 -4.53 6.16
C GLU A 47 13.32 -3.46 6.52
N VAL A 48 12.18 -3.90 7.05
CA VAL A 48 11.14 -3.02 7.61
C VAL A 48 11.06 -3.26 9.11
N LEU A 49 11.28 -2.20 9.87
CA LEU A 49 11.22 -2.15 11.32
C LEU A 49 9.80 -1.80 11.75
N ILE A 50 9.12 -2.77 12.36
CA ILE A 50 7.79 -2.57 12.95
C ILE A 50 7.97 -2.09 14.39
N VAL A 51 7.41 -0.93 14.72
CA VAL A 51 7.54 -0.30 16.05
C VAL A 51 6.16 -0.08 16.68
N PRO A 52 6.07 0.05 18.03
CA PRO A 52 4.87 0.55 18.69
C PRO A 52 4.66 2.06 18.39
N ASP A 53 3.40 2.51 18.43
CA ASP A 53 3.01 3.91 18.20
C ASP A 53 3.72 4.92 19.12
N ALA A 54 4.07 4.50 20.33
CA ALA A 54 4.63 5.36 21.37
C ALA A 54 6.14 5.65 21.21
N TRP A 55 6.77 5.24 20.11
CA TRP A 55 8.19 5.49 19.88
C TRP A 55 8.44 6.92 19.39
N GLN A 56 8.46 7.89 20.30
CA GLN A 56 9.04 9.20 20.05
C GLN A 56 10.56 9.08 20.15
N LEU A 57 11.29 9.47 19.09
CA LEU A 57 12.74 9.64 19.19
C LEU A 57 13.01 10.68 20.29
N GLU A 58 13.89 10.38 21.24
CA GLU A 58 14.36 11.41 22.18
C GLU A 58 15.02 12.54 21.38
N THR A 59 14.34 13.67 21.27
CA THR A 59 14.88 14.89 20.67
C THR A 59 15.96 15.44 21.58
N ARG A 60 17.24 15.34 21.18
CA ARG A 60 18.30 16.06 21.87
C ARG A 60 18.22 17.56 21.51
N PRO A 61 18.35 18.47 22.48
CA PRO A 61 18.10 19.92 22.29
C PRO A 61 19.09 20.61 21.34
N ASP A 62 20.14 19.93 20.89
CA ASP A 62 21.13 20.37 19.90
C ASP A 62 20.85 19.87 18.47
N GLN A 63 19.75 19.14 18.25
CA GLN A 63 19.31 18.71 16.92
C GLN A 63 17.88 19.22 16.68
N GLU A 64 17.68 20.01 15.62
CA GLU A 64 16.35 20.31 15.08
C GLU A 64 15.73 19.01 14.53
N VAL A 65 15.17 18.19 15.40
CA VAL A 65 14.34 17.04 15.01
C VAL A 65 12.94 17.39 15.43
N GLN A 66 12.17 17.96 14.50
CA GLN A 66 10.72 18.01 14.68
C GLN A 66 10.21 16.57 14.77
N SER A 67 9.35 16.33 15.77
CA SER A 67 8.66 15.06 15.93
C SER A 67 7.74 14.84 14.73
N LEU A 68 8.22 14.14 13.71
CA LEU A 68 7.39 13.70 12.60
C LEU A 68 6.66 12.42 13.02
N GLN A 69 5.35 12.57 13.22
CA GLN A 69 4.39 11.52 12.89
C GLN A 69 4.52 11.28 11.38
N GLY A 70 5.15 10.17 11.01
CA GLY A 70 5.57 9.92 9.62
C GLY A 70 7.10 9.87 9.55
N THR A 71 7.63 8.92 8.83
CA THR A 71 9.05 8.52 8.88
C THR A 71 9.98 9.65 8.42
N LEU A 72 11.17 9.71 9.03
CA LEU A 72 12.19 10.73 8.78
C LEU A 72 12.49 10.93 7.28
N LEU A 73 12.30 12.16 6.82
CA LEU A 73 13.06 12.76 5.73
C LEU A 73 14.56 12.84 6.11
N GLY A 74 15.39 12.22 5.29
CA GLY A 74 16.85 12.29 5.39
C GLY A 74 17.38 13.62 4.87
N SER A 75 17.52 14.61 5.75
CA SER A 75 18.57 15.61 5.59
C SER A 75 19.91 14.89 5.45
N VAL A 76 20.67 15.21 4.39
CA VAL A 76 21.97 14.63 4.01
C VAL A 76 22.89 14.39 5.21
N GLN A 77 22.78 13.22 5.83
CA GLN A 77 23.75 12.64 6.75
C GLN A 77 23.88 11.16 6.40
N ARG A 78 25.14 10.73 6.26
CA ARG A 78 25.62 9.46 5.70
C ARG A 78 25.21 8.19 6.49
N PHE A 79 24.07 8.17 7.17
CA PHE A 79 23.61 7.09 8.03
C PHE A 79 22.13 6.69 7.85
N GLN A 80 21.38 7.28 6.91
CA GLN A 80 20.17 6.65 6.38
C GLN A 80 20.53 6.04 5.03
N THR A 81 20.73 4.72 5.03
CA THR A 81 20.84 3.97 3.79
C THR A 81 19.43 3.53 3.42
N SER A 82 19.09 3.52 2.13
CA SER A 82 17.83 3.07 1.53
C SER A 82 17.45 1.60 1.83
N GLN A 83 18.08 1.01 2.85
CA GLN A 83 18.02 -0.37 3.31
C GLN A 83 16.99 -0.64 4.40
N TYR A 84 16.56 0.38 5.15
CA TYR A 84 15.66 0.21 6.29
C TYR A 84 14.49 1.19 6.24
N MET A 85 13.27 0.69 6.40
CA MET A 85 12.04 1.49 6.57
C MET A 85 11.47 1.25 7.97
N ARG A 86 10.77 2.24 8.54
CA ARG A 86 10.06 2.09 9.83
C ARG A 86 8.56 2.21 9.62
N LEU A 87 7.79 1.37 10.30
CA LEU A 87 6.32 1.44 10.30
C LEU A 87 5.79 1.24 11.72
N SER A 88 4.85 2.10 12.14
CA SER A 88 4.07 1.81 13.34
C SER A 88 3.11 0.65 13.06
N ARG A 89 3.09 -0.35 13.94
CA ARG A 89 2.13 -1.48 13.83
C ARG A 89 0.68 -0.99 13.92
N ALA A 90 0.40 -0.05 14.81
CA ALA A 90 -0.95 0.45 15.03
C ALA A 90 -1.41 1.33 13.85
N ALA A 91 -0.55 2.22 13.35
CA ALA A 91 -0.84 3.00 12.14
C ALA A 91 -1.02 2.11 10.90
N LEU A 92 -0.19 1.07 10.75
CA LEU A 92 -0.33 0.09 9.66
C LEU A 92 -1.68 -0.64 9.74
N VAL A 93 -2.07 -1.14 10.92
CA VAL A 93 -3.37 -1.81 11.09
C VAL A 93 -4.53 -0.84 10.83
N GLN A 94 -4.42 0.39 11.34
CA GLN A 94 -5.44 1.42 11.15
C GLN A 94 -5.66 1.73 9.66
N GLY A 95 -4.58 1.89 8.89
CA GLY A 95 -4.64 2.18 7.46
C GLY A 95 -5.35 1.11 6.61
N PHE A 96 -5.57 -0.10 7.13
CA PHE A 96 -6.35 -1.14 6.46
C PHE A 96 -7.71 -1.42 7.14
N THR A 97 -8.05 -0.66 8.18
CA THR A 97 -9.29 -0.87 8.95
C THR A 97 -10.43 -0.01 8.43
N ASP A 98 -10.17 1.25 8.11
CA ASP A 98 -11.18 2.19 7.63
C ASP A 98 -10.73 2.87 6.32
N PRO A 99 -11.16 2.37 5.15
CA PRO A 99 -10.79 2.98 3.88
C PRO A 99 -11.41 4.37 3.68
N GLU A 100 -12.35 4.77 4.53
CA GLU A 100 -13.00 6.07 4.44
C GLU A 100 -12.22 7.18 5.20
N ASP A 101 -11.16 6.86 5.93
CA ASP A 101 -10.39 7.88 6.66
C ASP A 101 -9.37 8.64 5.78
N ARG A 102 -9.16 8.18 4.54
CA ARG A 102 -8.23 8.71 3.53
C ARG A 102 -6.76 8.61 3.94
N ARG A 103 -6.43 7.73 4.90
CA ARG A 103 -5.10 7.63 5.48
C ARG A 103 -4.62 6.20 5.50
N ASN A 104 -3.52 5.95 4.83
CA ASN A 104 -2.86 4.66 4.84
C ASN A 104 -1.35 4.87 4.95
N VAL A 105 -0.87 4.94 6.20
CA VAL A 105 0.55 5.14 6.51
C VAL A 105 1.42 4.08 5.84
N GLY A 106 0.93 2.84 5.67
CA GLY A 106 1.66 1.84 4.91
C GLY A 106 1.88 2.28 3.46
N VAL A 107 0.81 2.63 2.75
CA VAL A 107 0.87 3.09 1.35
C VAL A 107 1.72 4.36 1.22
N HIS A 108 1.56 5.31 2.15
CA HIS A 108 2.32 6.55 2.21
C HIS A 108 3.84 6.30 2.20
N GLU A 109 4.31 5.46 3.12
CA GLU A 109 5.74 5.17 3.30
C GLU A 109 6.32 4.42 2.09
N PHE A 110 5.55 3.51 1.50
CA PHE A 110 5.96 2.84 0.26
C PHE A 110 5.88 3.75 -0.97
N ALA A 111 5.05 4.79 -0.97
CA ALA A 111 5.03 5.79 -2.03
C ALA A 111 6.34 6.59 -2.05
N HIS A 112 6.93 6.92 -0.90
CA HIS A 112 8.27 7.52 -0.87
C HIS A 112 9.34 6.63 -1.49
N LEU A 113 9.27 5.30 -1.30
CA LEU A 113 10.21 4.39 -1.99
C LEU A 113 9.97 4.29 -3.49
N VAL A 114 8.75 4.57 -3.96
CA VAL A 114 8.44 4.67 -5.39
C VAL A 114 8.97 5.98 -5.97
N ASP A 115 8.88 7.07 -5.21
CA ASP A 115 9.49 8.37 -5.53
C ASP A 115 11.00 8.22 -5.70
N GLU A 116 11.67 7.64 -4.70
CA GLU A 116 13.13 7.39 -4.68
C GLU A 116 13.63 6.42 -5.78
N ALA A 117 12.73 5.76 -6.53
CA ALA A 117 13.11 4.67 -7.42
C ALA A 117 14.00 5.11 -8.60
N ASP A 118 13.96 6.39 -9.00
CA ASP A 118 14.88 6.96 -10.00
C ASP A 118 16.10 7.67 -9.39
N GLY A 119 16.23 7.62 -8.06
CA GLY A 119 17.36 8.15 -7.29
C GLY A 119 17.12 9.55 -6.69
N GLU A 120 15.97 10.16 -6.96
CA GLU A 120 15.59 11.48 -6.44
C GLU A 120 14.36 11.36 -5.53
N ILE A 121 14.22 12.26 -4.56
CA ILE A 121 13.01 12.36 -3.70
C ILE A 121 12.43 13.75 -3.93
N ASP A 122 11.64 13.88 -4.99
CA ASP A 122 11.14 15.16 -5.48
C ASP A 122 9.63 15.16 -5.78
N GLY A 123 8.92 14.11 -5.37
CA GLY A 123 7.49 13.93 -5.62
C GLY A 123 7.14 13.62 -7.07
N VAL A 124 8.11 13.30 -7.92
CA VAL A 124 7.91 12.93 -9.32
C VAL A 124 8.09 11.41 -9.46
N PRO A 125 7.04 10.65 -9.83
CA PRO A 125 7.14 9.20 -10.01
C PRO A 125 7.87 8.82 -11.31
N GLY A 126 9.16 9.17 -11.43
CA GLY A 126 9.93 9.09 -12.66
C GLY A 126 10.15 7.68 -13.18
N ALA A 127 10.07 6.67 -12.31
CA ALA A 127 10.14 5.26 -12.67
C ALA A 127 8.91 4.77 -13.46
N GLY A 128 7.73 5.36 -13.23
CA GLY A 128 6.48 4.97 -13.88
C GLY A 128 5.94 5.97 -14.88
N LEU A 129 6.23 7.26 -14.69
CA LEU A 129 5.72 8.36 -15.51
C LEU A 129 6.64 8.64 -16.71
N PRO A 130 6.12 8.53 -17.95
CA PRO A 130 6.89 8.82 -19.16
C PRO A 130 7.48 10.24 -19.15
N PRO A 131 8.72 10.45 -19.66
CA PRO A 131 9.35 11.76 -19.71
C PRO A 131 8.49 12.87 -20.33
N ALA A 132 7.66 12.53 -21.32
CA ALA A 132 6.75 13.46 -21.99
C ALA A 132 5.64 14.01 -21.07
N LEU A 133 5.27 13.29 -20.00
CA LEU A 133 4.23 13.69 -19.06
C LEU A 133 4.79 14.37 -17.80
N ARG A 134 6.11 14.31 -17.54
CA ARG A 134 6.73 14.94 -16.38
C ARG A 134 6.50 16.46 -16.29
N PRO A 135 6.52 17.24 -17.38
CA PRO A 135 6.18 18.66 -17.31
C PRO A 135 4.71 18.91 -16.90
N ALA A 136 3.79 18.06 -17.36
CA ALA A 136 2.38 18.15 -16.97
C ALA A 136 2.20 17.81 -15.48
N TRP A 137 2.85 16.75 -15.01
CA TRP A 137 2.90 16.41 -13.58
C TRP A 137 3.41 17.56 -12.72
N ALA A 138 4.57 18.13 -13.06
CA ALA A 138 5.15 19.23 -12.30
C ALA A 138 4.21 20.44 -12.25
N ALA A 139 3.54 20.78 -13.35
CA ALA A 139 2.59 21.88 -13.39
C ALA A 139 1.35 21.62 -12.49
N VAL A 140 0.81 20.40 -12.52
CA VAL A 140 -0.32 19.99 -11.67
C VAL A 140 0.09 20.00 -10.21
N MET A 141 1.20 19.34 -9.86
CA MET A 141 1.72 19.28 -8.49
C MET A 141 1.89 20.67 -7.89
N GLN A 142 2.52 21.61 -8.62
CA GLN A 142 2.73 22.97 -8.12
C GLN A 142 1.42 23.74 -7.91
N ARG A 143 0.43 23.55 -8.79
CA ARG A 143 -0.90 24.15 -8.64
C ARG A 143 -1.64 23.57 -7.43
N GLU A 144 -1.64 22.26 -7.26
CA GLU A 144 -2.28 21.59 -6.12
C GLU A 144 -1.60 21.98 -4.80
N LEU A 145 -0.26 21.97 -4.74
CA LEU A 145 0.50 22.45 -3.58
C LEU A 145 0.13 23.88 -3.20
N THR A 146 0.01 24.77 -4.19
CA THR A 146 -0.40 26.16 -3.96
C THR A 146 -1.82 26.23 -3.38
N ALA A 147 -2.76 25.46 -3.91
CA ALA A 147 -4.13 25.40 -3.42
C ALA A 147 -4.20 24.82 -1.98
N ILE A 148 -3.47 23.75 -1.70
CA ILE A 148 -3.38 23.12 -0.37
C ILE A 148 -2.83 24.11 0.66
N ARG A 149 -1.71 24.77 0.35
CA ARG A 149 -1.09 25.77 1.24
C ARG A 149 -1.98 26.99 1.49
N ALA A 150 -2.84 27.34 0.52
CA ALA A 150 -3.83 28.40 0.66
C ALA A 150 -5.11 27.95 1.40
N GLY A 151 -5.26 26.66 1.75
CA GLY A 151 -6.47 26.11 2.35
C GLY A 151 -7.64 25.98 1.38
N HIS A 152 -7.37 25.91 0.08
CA HIS A 152 -8.35 25.82 -1.01
C HIS A 152 -8.37 24.42 -1.67
N SER A 153 -8.06 23.36 -0.92
CA SER A 153 -8.09 21.97 -1.37
C SER A 153 -8.70 21.09 -0.29
N ASP A 154 -9.34 19.99 -0.67
CA ASP A 154 -9.85 18.95 0.25
C ASP A 154 -8.84 17.83 0.54
N ILE A 155 -7.66 17.89 -0.09
CA ILE A 155 -6.48 17.09 0.26
C ILE A 155 -5.91 17.55 1.61
N ASP A 156 -5.38 16.62 2.39
CA ASP A 156 -4.82 16.88 3.72
C ASP A 156 -3.74 17.99 3.65
N PRO A 157 -3.80 19.05 4.48
CA PRO A 157 -2.81 20.12 4.49
C PRO A 157 -1.36 19.65 4.65
N TYR A 158 -1.16 18.46 5.24
CA TYR A 158 0.16 17.85 5.36
C TYR A 158 0.84 17.61 4.00
N ALA A 159 0.08 17.34 2.93
CA ALA A 159 0.59 17.25 1.57
C ALA A 159 1.28 18.55 1.10
N GLY A 160 0.94 19.70 1.70
CA GLY A 160 1.55 20.99 1.40
C GLY A 160 2.98 21.16 1.92
N THR A 161 3.49 20.22 2.72
CA THR A 161 4.80 20.33 3.40
C THR A 161 5.94 20.41 2.38
N ASN A 162 6.03 19.46 1.46
CA ASN A 162 6.97 19.45 0.33
C ASN A 162 6.42 18.53 -0.78
N GLU A 163 7.11 18.47 -1.91
CA GLU A 163 6.71 17.69 -3.08
C GLU A 163 6.64 16.17 -2.82
N ALA A 164 7.57 15.63 -2.02
CA ALA A 164 7.58 14.19 -1.70
C ALA A 164 6.38 13.81 -0.81
N GLU A 165 6.06 14.63 0.19
CA GLU A 165 4.87 14.47 1.03
C GLU A 165 3.59 14.64 0.22
N PHE A 166 3.57 15.56 -0.74
CA PHE A 166 2.47 15.67 -1.69
C PHE A 166 2.26 14.34 -2.42
N PHE A 167 3.31 13.77 -3.02
CA PHE A 167 3.21 12.51 -3.74
C PHE A 167 2.71 11.36 -2.85
N ALA A 168 3.24 11.24 -1.63
CA ALA A 168 2.83 10.19 -0.70
C ALA A 168 1.35 10.33 -0.29
N VAL A 169 0.91 11.53 0.08
CA VAL A 169 -0.49 11.78 0.47
C VAL A 169 -1.45 11.57 -0.70
N VAL A 170 -1.12 12.04 -1.92
CA VAL A 170 -2.04 11.84 -3.05
C VAL A 170 -2.14 10.37 -3.46
N ASN A 171 -1.12 9.55 -3.19
CA ASN A 171 -1.22 8.08 -3.31
C ASN A 171 -2.22 7.49 -2.31
N GLU A 172 -2.24 7.94 -1.05
CA GLU A 172 -3.26 7.51 -0.07
C GLU A 172 -4.67 7.79 -0.60
N TYR A 173 -4.91 9.01 -1.10
CA TYR A 173 -6.21 9.37 -1.68
C TYR A 173 -6.55 8.55 -2.91
N PHE A 174 -5.56 8.27 -3.77
CA PHE A 174 -5.73 7.50 -4.99
C PHE A 174 -6.12 6.05 -4.73
N PHE A 175 -5.63 5.43 -3.67
CA PHE A 175 -5.95 4.04 -3.35
C PHE A 175 -7.13 3.88 -2.38
N GLU A 176 -7.35 4.83 -1.47
CA GLU A 176 -8.45 4.75 -0.49
C GLU A 176 -9.77 5.33 -1.02
N ARG A 177 -9.72 6.42 -1.79
CA ARG A 177 -10.93 7.10 -2.35
C ARG A 177 -10.74 7.58 -3.79
N PRO A 178 -10.45 6.67 -4.73
CA PRO A 178 -10.13 7.04 -6.12
C PRO A 178 -11.26 7.83 -6.81
N GLU A 179 -12.53 7.53 -6.53
CA GLU A 179 -13.66 8.22 -7.17
C GLU A 179 -13.73 9.69 -6.76
N LYS A 180 -13.50 9.99 -5.47
CA LYS A 180 -13.51 11.37 -4.97
C LYS A 180 -12.31 12.16 -5.48
N LEU A 181 -11.13 11.53 -5.51
CA LEU A 181 -9.94 12.15 -6.09
C LEU A 181 -10.17 12.50 -7.56
N LYS A 182 -10.81 11.60 -8.33
CA LYS A 182 -11.17 11.85 -9.72
C LYS A 182 -12.21 12.96 -9.88
N GLU A 183 -13.19 13.03 -8.98
CA GLU A 183 -14.23 14.07 -9.02
C GLU A 183 -13.66 15.47 -8.75
N HIS A 184 -12.83 15.60 -7.72
CA HIS A 184 -12.31 16.91 -7.28
C HIS A 184 -11.01 17.32 -7.96
N HIS A 185 -10.14 16.36 -8.29
CA HIS A 185 -8.82 16.58 -8.90
C HIS A 185 -8.61 15.66 -10.14
N PRO A 186 -9.44 15.78 -11.19
CA PRO A 186 -9.43 14.86 -12.32
C PRO A 186 -8.08 14.78 -13.05
N GLU A 187 -7.41 15.92 -13.26
CA GLU A 187 -6.11 15.95 -13.94
C GLU A 187 -5.01 15.24 -13.13
N LEU A 188 -5.03 15.40 -11.81
CA LEU A 188 -4.12 14.70 -10.90
C LEU A 188 -4.39 13.19 -10.90
N HIS A 189 -5.67 12.78 -10.83
CA HIS A 189 -6.08 11.37 -10.89
C HIS A 189 -5.63 10.70 -12.19
N ASP A 190 -5.81 11.36 -13.34
CA ASP A 190 -5.42 10.82 -14.64
C ASP A 190 -3.90 10.67 -14.76
N LEU A 191 -3.12 11.60 -14.21
CA LEU A 191 -1.67 11.51 -14.19
C LEU A 191 -1.18 10.42 -13.23
N LEU A 192 -1.79 10.27 -12.05
CA LEU A 192 -1.49 9.17 -11.12
C LEU A 192 -1.81 7.81 -11.74
N SER A 193 -2.93 7.69 -12.46
CA SER A 193 -3.30 6.46 -13.16
C SER A 193 -2.25 6.07 -14.21
N GLN A 194 -1.74 7.07 -14.94
CA GLN A 194 -0.66 6.88 -15.92
C GLN A 194 0.70 6.63 -15.27
N ALA A 195 0.98 7.23 -14.12
CA ALA A 195 2.23 7.03 -13.39
C ALA A 195 2.29 5.61 -12.80
N LEU A 196 1.22 5.17 -12.13
CA LEU A 196 1.17 3.93 -11.35
C LEU A 196 0.67 2.72 -12.15
N HIS A 197 0.21 2.94 -13.39
CA HIS A 197 -0.34 1.93 -14.30
C HIS A 197 -1.55 1.21 -13.69
N GLN A 198 -2.37 1.97 -12.94
CA GLN A 198 -3.49 1.45 -12.17
C GLN A 198 -4.72 2.35 -12.31
N HIS A 199 -5.90 1.74 -12.19
CA HIS A 199 -7.19 2.43 -12.14
C HIS A 199 -8.00 1.90 -10.95
N PRO A 200 -7.74 2.36 -9.72
CA PRO A 200 -8.39 1.83 -8.52
C PRO A 200 -9.92 2.04 -8.52
N GLU A 201 -10.42 3.10 -9.16
CA GLU A 201 -11.86 3.35 -9.34
C GLU A 201 -12.54 2.26 -10.18
N GLN A 202 -11.78 1.64 -11.08
CA GLN A 202 -12.28 0.53 -11.91
C GLN A 202 -12.25 -0.79 -11.15
N THR A 203 -11.39 -0.92 -10.13
CA THR A 203 -11.29 -2.14 -9.33
C THR A 203 -12.49 -2.32 -8.41
N LEU A 204 -13.06 -1.22 -7.91
CA LEU A 204 -14.30 -1.22 -7.11
C LEU A 204 -15.58 -1.36 -7.95
N THR A 205 -15.55 -0.90 -9.21
CA THR A 205 -16.74 -0.89 -10.09
C THR A 205 -16.78 -2.05 -11.11
N ALA A 206 -15.67 -2.69 -11.44
CA ALA A 206 -15.60 -3.80 -12.41
C ALA A 206 -16.27 -5.09 -11.95
N HIS A 207 -16.69 -5.17 -10.68
CA HIS A 207 -17.71 -6.11 -10.23
C HIS A 207 -18.89 -5.29 -9.73
N GLY A 208 -19.98 -5.22 -10.51
CA GLY A 208 -21.23 -4.53 -10.16
C GLY A 208 -22.00 -5.10 -8.96
N ASN A 209 -21.29 -5.62 -7.96
CA ASN A 209 -21.75 -5.93 -6.62
C ASN A 209 -20.62 -5.55 -5.69
N HIS A 210 -20.89 -4.67 -4.71
CA HIS A 210 -20.07 -4.48 -3.52
C HIS A 210 -19.50 -5.83 -3.07
N LEU A 211 -18.21 -6.07 -3.37
CA LEU A 211 -17.52 -7.22 -2.83
C LEU A 211 -17.13 -6.83 -1.42
N ASP A 212 -18.08 -6.95 -0.49
CA ASP A 212 -17.76 -7.19 0.91
C ASP A 212 -16.80 -8.41 0.90
N PRO A 213 -15.52 -8.24 1.30
CA PRO A 213 -14.55 -9.32 1.26
C PRO A 213 -15.04 -10.56 2.01
N ARG A 214 -15.92 -10.39 3.02
CA ARG A 214 -16.57 -11.49 3.73
C ARG A 214 -17.60 -12.22 2.88
N GLN A 215 -18.37 -11.52 2.04
CA GLN A 215 -19.27 -12.16 1.08
C GLN A 215 -18.50 -12.92 0.00
N TRP A 216 -17.44 -12.33 -0.56
CA TRP A 216 -16.60 -13.02 -1.54
C TRP A 216 -15.94 -14.27 -0.95
N LEU A 217 -15.37 -14.18 0.25
CA LEU A 217 -14.82 -15.33 0.97
C LEU A 217 -15.91 -16.37 1.29
N ARG A 218 -17.12 -15.94 1.63
CA ARG A 218 -18.28 -16.85 1.78
C ARG A 218 -18.65 -17.51 0.46
N GLN A 219 -18.64 -16.81 -0.67
CA GLN A 219 -18.91 -17.37 -1.99
C GLN A 219 -17.83 -18.36 -2.40
N LEU A 220 -16.55 -18.08 -2.12
CA LEU A 220 -15.45 -19.02 -2.33
C LEU A 220 -15.58 -20.25 -1.42
N ARG A 221 -15.94 -20.09 -0.15
CA ARG A 221 -16.24 -21.21 0.77
C ARG A 221 -17.48 -21.99 0.34
N ALA A 222 -18.51 -21.34 -0.18
CA ALA A 222 -19.72 -21.97 -0.70
C ALA A 222 -19.46 -22.72 -2.02
N LYS A 223 -18.53 -22.22 -2.85
CA LYS A 223 -18.03 -22.91 -4.05
C LYS A 223 -17.08 -24.05 -3.74
N LYS A 224 -16.49 -24.09 -2.55
CA LYS A 224 -15.80 -25.27 -2.03
C LYS A 224 -16.85 -26.34 -1.76
N LYS A 225 -17.20 -27.14 -2.78
CA LYS A 225 -17.99 -28.35 -2.60
C LYS A 225 -17.21 -29.24 -1.63
N VAL A 226 -17.58 -29.20 -0.35
CA VAL A 226 -17.11 -30.20 0.61
C VAL A 226 -17.61 -31.53 0.08
N LEU A 227 -16.68 -32.42 -0.30
CA LEU A 227 -16.97 -33.78 -0.75
C LEU A 227 -17.70 -34.50 0.38
N GLY A 228 -19.02 -34.40 0.37
CA GLY A 228 -19.88 -35.03 1.39
C GLY A 228 -19.76 -36.55 1.30
N ARG A 229 -19.97 -37.22 2.43
CA ARG A 229 -19.83 -38.69 2.58
C ARG A 229 -20.56 -39.49 1.48
N ASN A 230 -21.71 -39.02 1.00
CA ASN A 230 -22.50 -39.69 -0.04
C ASN A 230 -22.28 -39.14 -1.47
N SER A 231 -21.37 -38.18 -1.66
CA SER A 231 -21.08 -37.63 -3.00
C SER A 231 -20.44 -38.69 -3.90
N PRO A 232 -20.60 -38.61 -5.24
CA PRO A 232 -19.86 -39.46 -6.16
C PRO A 232 -18.35 -39.34 -5.92
N CYS A 233 -17.65 -40.47 -5.91
CA CYS A 233 -16.22 -40.48 -5.65
C CYS A 233 -15.44 -39.87 -6.84
N PRO A 234 -14.52 -38.91 -6.60
CA PRO A 234 -13.83 -38.19 -7.67
C PRO A 234 -12.83 -39.03 -8.47
N CYS A 235 -12.50 -40.25 -8.02
CA CYS A 235 -11.62 -41.17 -8.75
C CYS A 235 -12.28 -41.85 -9.96
N GLY A 236 -13.57 -41.60 -10.22
CA GLY A 236 -14.29 -42.19 -11.36
C GLY A 236 -14.77 -43.64 -11.15
N SER A 237 -14.68 -44.18 -9.92
CA SER A 237 -15.07 -45.58 -9.63
C SER A 237 -16.57 -45.88 -9.69
N GLY A 238 -17.42 -44.87 -9.90
CA GLY A 238 -18.88 -44.99 -9.87
C GLY A 238 -19.49 -45.20 -8.47
N LYS A 239 -18.67 -45.33 -7.41
CA LYS A 239 -19.12 -45.52 -6.02
C LYS A 239 -19.28 -44.19 -5.27
N LYS A 240 -20.04 -44.20 -4.16
CA LYS A 240 -20.09 -43.06 -3.22
C LYS A 240 -18.75 -42.89 -2.53
N TYR A 241 -18.36 -41.65 -2.20
CA TYR A 241 -17.06 -41.31 -1.61
C TYR A 241 -16.77 -42.12 -0.34
N LYS A 242 -17.78 -42.34 0.50
CA LYS A 242 -17.68 -43.19 1.70
C LYS A 242 -17.37 -44.66 1.46
N GLU A 243 -17.80 -45.20 0.33
CA GLU A 243 -17.65 -46.62 -0.05
C GLU A 243 -16.42 -46.85 -0.92
N CYS A 244 -15.62 -45.80 -1.15
CA CYS A 244 -14.42 -45.85 -1.97
C CYS A 244 -13.20 -45.40 -1.17
N HIS A 245 -13.03 -44.09 -0.98
CA HIS A 245 -11.81 -43.53 -0.38
C HIS A 245 -11.97 -43.13 1.09
N LEU A 246 -13.20 -42.94 1.58
CA LEU A 246 -13.43 -42.73 3.02
C LEU A 246 -13.44 -44.03 3.84
N ALA A 247 -13.72 -45.18 3.21
CA ALA A 247 -13.71 -46.50 3.87
C ALA A 247 -12.29 -47.08 4.03
N GLN A 248 -11.33 -46.61 3.24
CA GLN A 248 -9.93 -47.03 3.31
C GLN A 248 -9.11 -46.24 4.35
N ALA A 249 -9.72 -45.19 4.93
CA ALA A 249 -9.08 -44.30 5.90
C ALA A 249 -9.46 -44.60 7.37
N ALA A 250 -10.09 -45.75 7.63
CA ALA A 250 -10.42 -46.28 8.96
C ALA A 250 -9.73 -47.63 9.13
#